data_AF-A0A6J1X2J7-F1
#
_entry.id   AF-A0A6J1X2J7-F1
#
_cell.length_a   1.000
_cell.length_b   1.000
_cell.length_c   1.000
_cell.angle_alpha   90.00
_cell.angle_beta   90.00
_cell.angle_gamma   90.00
#
_symmetry.space_group_name_H-M   'P 1'
#
loop_
_entity.id
_entity.type
_entity.pdbx_description
1 polymer ?
#
loop_
_entity_poly.entity_id
_entity_poly.type
_entity_poly.pdbx_seq_one_letter_code
_entity_poly.pdbx_strand_id
1 'polypeptide(L)'
;MSAPPPPPPPPPGHVQSVHVVETNTSNSIITILNIINAITHWLLGAVVIGAFFFANIVPKAGIFSTLRQHIYLCVTGYIILMSLAITSINPYSGFLKTLDQNKKRTIHFVLQVIGSVLAIAGSILSITKFKNFNSAHGILGLIAMILTFLSLIGGLVNVFAQKLNKFPVLIKSCHACLGSVTLIVAFLSLIFGFSSDIFRNSIEETNSNMCIAFTVFALVGVIISPCITLFSRLFK
;
A
#
# COMPACT_ATOMS: atom_id res chain seq x y z
N MET A 1 -39.33 -55.83 -34.91
CA MET A 1 -38.60 -54.58 -35.20
C MET A 1 -37.57 -54.39 -34.10
N SER A 2 -36.32 -54.81 -34.34
CA SER A 2 -35.22 -54.73 -33.38
C SER A 2 -34.56 -53.36 -33.46
N ALA A 3 -34.44 -52.66 -32.32
CA ALA A 3 -33.79 -51.35 -32.24
C ALA A 3 -32.30 -51.44 -32.63
N PRO A 4 -31.74 -50.40 -33.29
CA PRO A 4 -30.34 -50.38 -33.65
C PRO A 4 -29.44 -50.25 -32.40
N PRO A 5 -28.23 -50.84 -32.42
CA PRO A 5 -27.32 -50.81 -31.29
C PRO A 5 -26.82 -49.38 -31.00
N PRO A 6 -26.52 -49.06 -29.73
CA PRO A 6 -26.04 -47.75 -29.33
C PRO A 6 -24.66 -47.44 -29.93
N PRO A 7 -24.36 -46.16 -30.22
CA PRO A 7 -23.08 -45.75 -30.77
C PRO A 7 -21.93 -46.00 -29.79
N PRO A 8 -20.71 -46.26 -30.30
CA PRO A 8 -19.54 -46.52 -29.48
C PRO A 8 -19.13 -45.26 -28.67
N PRO A 9 -18.53 -45.45 -27.48
CA PRO A 9 -18.06 -44.35 -26.65
C PRO A 9 -16.95 -43.56 -27.37
N PRO A 10 -16.88 -42.23 -27.16
CA PRO A 10 -15.85 -41.38 -27.76
C PRO A 10 -14.45 -41.80 -27.28
N PRO A 11 -13.41 -41.61 -28.12
CA PRO A 11 -12.04 -41.92 -27.74
C PRO A 11 -11.64 -41.18 -26.46
N PRO A 12 -10.77 -41.75 -25.61
CA PRO A 12 -10.25 -41.04 -24.46
C PRO A 12 -9.53 -39.80 -24.98
N GLY A 13 -10.18 -38.64 -24.82
CA GLY A 13 -9.57 -37.36 -25.12
C GLY A 13 -8.28 -37.28 -24.32
N HIS A 14 -7.18 -36.98 -25.00
CA HIS A 14 -6.03 -36.44 -24.32
C HIS A 14 -6.55 -35.26 -23.51
N VAL A 15 -6.64 -35.44 -22.19
CA VAL A 15 -6.56 -34.34 -21.25
C VAL A 15 -5.25 -33.69 -21.60
N GLN A 16 -5.30 -32.67 -22.47
CA GLN A 16 -4.25 -31.68 -22.53
C GLN A 16 -4.12 -31.23 -21.09
N SER A 17 -3.06 -31.72 -20.45
CA SER A 17 -2.54 -31.13 -19.25
C SER A 17 -2.59 -29.65 -19.52
N VAL A 18 -3.44 -28.96 -18.78
CA VAL A 18 -3.45 -27.50 -18.77
C VAL A 18 -2.00 -27.16 -18.51
N HIS A 19 -1.31 -26.74 -19.55
CA HIS A 19 -0.03 -26.09 -19.45
C HIS A 19 -0.37 -24.83 -18.66
N VAL A 20 -0.38 -24.98 -17.33
CA VAL A 20 -0.02 -23.93 -16.42
C VAL A 20 1.30 -23.49 -17.01
N VAL A 21 1.24 -22.35 -17.69
CA VAL A 21 2.42 -21.62 -18.11
C VAL A 21 3.10 -21.27 -16.80
N GLU A 22 3.88 -22.21 -16.27
CA GLU A 22 4.93 -21.95 -15.30
C GLU A 22 5.89 -21.04 -16.04
N THR A 23 5.58 -19.75 -15.98
CA THR A 23 6.52 -18.71 -16.31
C THR A 23 7.76 -18.98 -15.47
N ASN A 24 8.83 -19.44 -16.13
CA ASN A 24 10.21 -19.66 -15.65
C ASN A 24 10.80 -18.41 -14.96
N THR A 25 10.16 -17.93 -13.90
CA THR A 25 10.75 -17.00 -12.96
C THR A 25 11.53 -17.87 -12.01
N SER A 26 12.86 -17.77 -12.01
CA SER A 26 13.70 -18.66 -11.20
C SER A 26 13.21 -18.66 -9.74
N ASN A 27 13.09 -19.84 -9.13
CA ASN A 27 12.65 -20.00 -7.74
C ASN A 27 13.42 -19.07 -6.78
N SER A 28 14.66 -18.74 -7.13
CA SER A 28 15.52 -17.77 -6.43
C SER A 28 14.96 -16.35 -6.42
N ILE A 29 14.47 -15.83 -7.55
CA ILE A 29 13.90 -14.46 -7.63
C ILE A 29 12.66 -14.35 -6.73
N ILE A 30 11.78 -15.34 -6.77
CA ILE A 30 10.58 -15.37 -5.92
C ILE A 30 10.98 -15.42 -4.43
N THR A 31 12.00 -16.20 -4.10
CA THR A 31 12.53 -16.29 -2.73
C THR A 31 13.08 -14.93 -2.27
N ILE A 32 13.88 -14.26 -3.10
CA ILE A 32 14.42 -12.92 -2.81
C ILE A 32 13.29 -11.90 -2.58
N LEU A 33 12.28 -11.87 -3.45
CA LEU A 33 11.14 -10.96 -3.32
C LEU A 33 10.35 -11.20 -2.02
N ASN A 34 10.23 -12.46 -1.59
CA ASN A 34 9.59 -12.80 -0.31
C ASN A 34 10.41 -12.31 0.89
N ILE A 35 11.73 -12.45 0.85
CA ILE A 35 12.63 -11.93 1.89
C ILE A 35 12.50 -10.40 1.97
N ILE A 36 12.58 -9.70 0.84
CA ILE A 36 12.41 -8.25 0.77
C ILE A 36 11.04 -7.85 1.35
N ASN A 37 9.97 -8.56 0.99
CA ASN A 37 8.64 -8.28 1.50
C ASN A 37 8.56 -8.50 3.03
N ALA A 38 9.16 -9.57 3.56
CA ALA A 38 9.19 -9.83 5.00
C ALA A 38 9.94 -8.72 5.76
N ILE A 39 11.13 -8.34 5.28
CA ILE A 39 11.93 -7.25 5.83
C ILE A 39 11.14 -5.93 5.80
N THR A 40 10.45 -5.66 4.69
CA THR A 40 9.59 -4.47 4.54
C THR A 40 8.52 -4.41 5.63
N HIS A 41 7.83 -5.51 5.92
CA HIS A 41 6.80 -5.53 6.97
C HIS A 41 7.39 -5.35 8.38
N TRP A 42 8.57 -5.92 8.64
CA TRP A 42 9.30 -5.69 9.89
C TRP A 42 9.70 -4.22 10.06
N LEU A 43 10.23 -3.59 9.01
CA LEU A 43 10.59 -2.18 9.03
C LEU A 43 9.36 -1.27 9.20
N LEU A 44 8.25 -1.57 8.52
CA LEU A 44 6.98 -0.88 8.74
C LEU A 44 6.53 -0.98 10.20
N GLY A 45 6.63 -2.17 10.80
CA GLY A 45 6.36 -2.39 12.22
C GLY A 45 7.24 -1.51 13.12
N ALA A 46 8.54 -1.46 12.87
CA ALA A 46 9.48 -0.62 13.63
C ALA A 46 9.14 0.87 13.53
N VAL A 47 8.82 1.36 12.32
CA VAL A 47 8.41 2.76 12.07
C VAL A 47 7.13 3.11 12.83
N VAL A 48 6.13 2.22 12.80
CA VAL A 48 4.86 2.40 13.51
C VAL A 48 5.07 2.43 15.01
N ILE A 49 5.86 1.50 15.56
CA ILE A 49 6.18 1.45 16.98
C ILE A 49 6.90 2.75 17.40
N GLY A 50 7.89 3.22 16.64
CA GLY A 50 8.58 4.48 16.92
C GLY A 50 7.63 5.68 16.93
N ALA A 51 6.73 5.78 15.94
CA ALA A 51 5.75 6.87 15.89
C ALA A 51 4.73 6.80 17.05
N PHE A 52 4.25 5.60 17.40
CA PHE A 52 3.31 5.42 18.51
C PHE A 52 3.97 5.63 19.87
N PHE A 53 5.23 5.26 20.02
CA PHE A 53 6.01 5.56 21.21
C PHE A 53 6.10 7.08 21.40
N PHE A 54 6.46 7.83 20.35
CA PHE A 54 6.43 9.30 20.36
C PHE A 54 5.04 9.86 20.75
N ALA A 55 3.98 9.33 20.15
CA ALA A 55 2.61 9.74 20.46
C ALA A 55 2.21 9.56 21.94
N ASN A 56 2.81 8.57 22.63
CA ASN A 56 2.56 8.28 24.04
C ASN A 56 3.39 9.13 25.01
N ILE A 57 4.60 9.55 24.62
CA ILE A 57 5.47 10.37 25.49
C ILE A 57 5.14 11.86 25.42
N VAL A 58 4.56 12.35 24.31
CA VAL A 58 4.17 13.77 24.20
C VAL A 58 3.08 14.13 25.23
N PRO A 59 3.10 15.35 25.81
CA PRO A 59 2.13 15.78 26.82
C PRO A 59 0.67 15.55 26.40
N LYS A 60 -0.20 15.18 27.34
CA LYS A 60 -1.62 14.86 27.06
C LYS A 60 -2.54 16.07 26.95
N ALA A 61 -2.06 17.27 27.25
CA ALA A 61 -2.88 18.47 27.34
C ALA A 61 -2.72 19.40 26.12
N GLY A 62 -3.79 20.14 25.82
CA GLY A 62 -3.78 21.19 24.81
C GLY A 62 -3.57 20.67 23.39
N ILE A 63 -2.74 21.38 22.63
CA ILE A 63 -2.46 21.12 21.20
C ILE A 63 -1.84 19.74 20.96
N PHE A 64 -1.08 19.21 21.93
CA PHE A 64 -0.44 17.90 21.84
C PHE A 64 -1.43 16.73 21.86
N SER A 65 -2.64 16.91 22.40
CA SER A 65 -3.70 15.89 22.34
C SER A 65 -4.15 15.63 20.90
N THR A 66 -4.30 16.68 20.10
CA THR A 66 -4.64 16.58 18.68
C THR A 66 -3.46 16.06 17.86
N LEU A 67 -2.22 16.45 18.20
CA LEU A 67 -1.02 15.85 17.58
C LEU A 67 -1.00 14.34 17.75
N ARG A 68 -1.31 13.84 18.95
CA ARG A 68 -1.38 12.39 19.21
C ARG A 68 -2.43 11.70 18.34
N GLN A 69 -3.63 12.26 18.25
CA GLN A 69 -4.69 11.72 17.40
C GLN A 69 -4.29 11.73 15.92
N HIS A 70 -3.67 12.81 15.46
CA HIS A 70 -3.11 12.92 14.12
C HIS A 70 -2.09 11.80 13.84
N ILE A 71 -1.15 11.56 14.76
CA ILE A 71 -0.14 10.49 14.61
C ILE A 71 -0.81 9.12 14.50
N TYR A 72 -1.72 8.76 15.43
CA TYR A 72 -2.38 7.47 15.37
C TYR A 72 -3.15 7.27 14.07
N LEU A 73 -3.97 8.26 13.68
CA LEU A 73 -4.81 8.14 12.49
C LEU A 73 -3.99 8.13 11.19
N CYS A 74 -3.01 9.02 11.05
CA CYS A 74 -2.20 9.10 9.83
C CYS A 74 -1.21 7.93 9.71
N VAL A 75 -0.58 7.49 10.80
CA VAL A 75 0.34 6.33 10.75
C VAL A 75 -0.44 5.04 10.50
N THR A 76 -1.58 4.83 11.16
CA THR A 76 -2.44 3.67 10.86
C THR A 76 -2.98 3.72 9.44
N GLY A 77 -3.42 4.89 8.97
CA GLY A 77 -3.93 5.06 7.61
C GLY A 77 -2.87 4.84 6.53
N TYR A 78 -1.85 5.71 6.51
CA TYR A 78 -0.84 5.72 5.45
C TYR A 78 0.17 4.58 5.56
N ILE A 79 0.71 4.30 6.75
CA ILE A 79 1.87 3.42 6.90
C ILE A 79 1.45 1.97 7.12
N ILE A 80 0.37 1.74 7.87
CA ILE A 80 -0.12 0.37 8.11
C ILE A 80 -1.04 -0.04 6.96
N LEU A 81 -2.23 0.57 6.87
CA LEU A 81 -3.30 0.04 6.03
C LEU A 81 -3.04 0.24 4.53
N MET A 82 -2.59 1.41 4.10
CA MET A 82 -2.31 1.66 2.69
C MET A 82 -1.07 0.89 2.20
N SER A 83 -0.01 0.77 3.00
CA SER A 83 1.14 -0.07 2.64
C SER A 83 0.75 -1.56 2.56
N LEU A 84 -0.04 -2.07 3.52
CA LEU A 84 -0.60 -3.43 3.46
C LEU A 84 -1.51 -3.61 2.23
N ALA A 85 -2.32 -2.61 1.89
CA ALA A 85 -3.17 -2.66 0.70
C ALA A 85 -2.32 -2.84 -0.57
N ILE A 86 -1.22 -2.11 -0.71
CA ILE A 86 -0.33 -2.20 -1.88
C ILE A 86 0.42 -3.53 -1.91
N THR A 87 0.97 -3.99 -0.78
CA THR A 87 1.70 -5.27 -0.72
C THR A 87 0.78 -6.49 -0.85
N SER A 88 -0.52 -6.38 -0.50
CA SER A 88 -1.49 -7.48 -0.60
C SER A 88 -1.80 -7.94 -2.03
N ILE A 89 -1.65 -7.04 -3.01
CA ILE A 89 -1.87 -7.35 -4.44
C ILE A 89 -0.61 -7.92 -5.10
N ASN A 90 0.55 -7.86 -4.43
CA ASN A 90 1.81 -8.35 -4.98
C ASN A 90 1.67 -9.83 -5.41
N PRO A 91 1.89 -10.17 -6.68
CA PRO A 91 1.77 -11.55 -7.16
C PRO A 91 2.87 -12.47 -6.59
N TYR A 92 3.96 -11.89 -6.10
CA TYR A 92 5.13 -12.62 -5.59
C TYR A 92 5.11 -12.81 -4.07
N SER A 93 4.17 -12.20 -3.33
CA SER A 93 4.14 -12.25 -1.87
C SER A 93 3.55 -13.56 -1.34
N GLY A 94 4.33 -14.25 -0.50
CA GLY A 94 3.98 -15.55 0.09
C GLY A 94 2.74 -15.52 0.98
N PHE A 95 2.47 -14.41 1.68
CA PHE A 95 1.42 -14.31 2.71
C PHE A 95 0.00 -14.49 2.16
N LEU A 96 -0.21 -14.17 0.88
CA LEU A 96 -1.50 -14.35 0.20
C LEU A 96 -1.34 -15.15 -1.10
N LYS A 97 -0.24 -15.89 -1.27
CA LYS A 97 0.04 -16.65 -2.50
C LYS A 97 -1.07 -17.65 -2.83
N THR A 98 -1.75 -18.17 -1.80
CA THR A 98 -2.85 -19.12 -1.89
C THR A 98 -4.22 -18.48 -2.15
N LEU A 99 -4.34 -17.15 -2.09
CA LEU A 99 -5.61 -16.47 -2.32
C LEU A 99 -5.81 -16.15 -3.80
N ASP A 100 -7.05 -16.35 -4.25
CA ASP A 100 -7.50 -15.93 -5.57
C ASP A 100 -7.30 -14.42 -5.79
N GLN A 101 -7.02 -14.05 -7.04
CA GLN A 101 -6.80 -12.65 -7.41
C GLN A 101 -7.99 -11.74 -7.08
N ASN A 102 -9.22 -12.29 -7.14
CA ASN A 102 -10.43 -11.57 -6.76
C ASN A 102 -10.45 -11.24 -5.26
N LYS A 103 -10.05 -12.18 -4.40
CA LYS A 103 -9.97 -11.97 -2.94
C LYS A 103 -8.89 -10.94 -2.60
N LYS A 104 -7.71 -11.03 -3.21
CA LYS A 104 -6.64 -10.02 -3.06
C LYS A 104 -7.11 -8.62 -3.41
N ARG A 105 -7.87 -8.49 -4.50
CA ARG A 105 -8.44 -7.21 -4.92
C ARG A 105 -9.45 -6.66 -3.90
N THR A 106 -10.30 -7.51 -3.34
CA THR A 106 -11.24 -7.11 -2.27
C THR A 106 -10.50 -6.64 -1.02
N ILE A 107 -9.47 -7.38 -0.59
CA ILE A 107 -8.63 -7.02 0.56
C ILE A 107 -7.98 -5.65 0.33
N HIS A 108 -7.35 -5.46 -0.83
CA HIS A 108 -6.77 -4.16 -1.20
C HIS A 108 -7.80 -3.04 -1.15
N PHE A 109 -8.97 -3.24 -1.77
CA PHE A 109 -10.02 -2.22 -1.79
C PHE A 109 -10.45 -1.83 -0.37
N VAL A 110 -10.71 -2.80 0.50
CA VAL A 110 -11.14 -2.55 1.88
C VAL A 110 -10.05 -1.84 2.68
N LEU A 111 -8.81 -2.35 2.65
CA LEU A 111 -7.69 -1.75 3.36
C LEU A 111 -7.39 -0.33 2.86
N GLN A 112 -7.47 -0.11 1.54
CA GLN A 112 -7.24 1.19 0.93
C GLN A 112 -8.33 2.20 1.32
N VAL A 113 -9.60 1.81 1.32
CA VAL A 113 -10.70 2.71 1.72
C VAL A 113 -10.59 3.09 3.18
N ILE A 114 -10.44 2.11 4.08
CA ILE A 114 -10.33 2.37 5.53
C ILE A 114 -9.07 3.19 5.82
N GLY A 115 -7.95 2.83 5.21
CA GLY A 115 -6.68 3.55 5.33
C GLY A 115 -6.78 5.00 4.89
N SER A 116 -7.39 5.26 3.72
CA SER A 116 -7.62 6.62 3.22
C SER A 116 -8.52 7.44 4.13
N VAL A 117 -9.60 6.87 4.69
CA VAL A 117 -10.50 7.58 5.61
C VAL A 117 -9.77 7.99 6.88
N LEU A 118 -9.00 7.07 7.48
CA LEU A 118 -8.19 7.37 8.67
C LEU A 118 -7.13 8.43 8.38
N ALA A 119 -6.42 8.28 7.27
CA ALA A 119 -5.41 9.23 6.82
C ALA A 119 -5.97 10.65 6.63
N ILE A 120 -7.11 10.78 5.93
CA ILE A 120 -7.78 12.07 5.71
C ILE A 120 -8.28 12.65 7.04
N ALA A 121 -8.91 11.85 7.89
CA ALA A 121 -9.39 12.30 9.20
C ALA A 121 -8.23 12.83 10.07
N GLY A 122 -7.12 12.09 10.14
CA GLY A 122 -5.91 12.51 10.85
C GLY A 122 -5.31 13.80 10.28
N SER A 123 -5.27 13.95 8.95
CA SER A 123 -4.83 15.18 8.31
C SER A 123 -5.71 16.37 8.68
N ILE A 124 -7.05 16.24 8.59
CA ILE A 124 -8.00 17.30 8.94
C ILE A 124 -7.80 17.76 10.39
N LEU A 125 -7.62 16.84 11.34
CA LEU A 125 -7.35 17.19 12.74
C LEU A 125 -6.11 18.08 12.87
N SER A 126 -5.03 17.76 12.15
CA SER A 126 -3.81 18.57 12.16
C SER A 126 -4.05 19.97 11.57
N ILE A 127 -4.77 20.06 10.44
CA ILE A 127 -5.10 21.34 9.79
C ILE A 127 -5.87 22.26 10.73
N THR A 128 -6.87 21.73 11.44
CA THR A 128 -7.74 22.54 12.32
C THR A 128 -6.99 23.17 13.50
N LYS A 129 -5.90 22.53 13.96
CA LYS A 129 -5.15 22.97 15.15
C LYS A 129 -3.84 23.67 14.86
N PHE A 130 -3.10 23.26 13.84
CA PHE A 130 -1.76 23.79 13.60
C PHE A 130 -1.72 24.96 12.63
N LYS A 131 -2.75 25.15 11.78
CA LYS A 131 -3.05 26.27 10.83
C LYS A 131 -1.91 26.86 9.97
N ASN A 132 -0.65 26.58 10.27
CA ASN A 132 0.55 27.12 9.66
C ASN A 132 1.26 25.98 8.91
N PHE A 133 1.09 25.93 7.60
CA PHE A 133 1.74 24.94 6.72
C PHE A 133 3.16 25.38 6.32
N ASN A 134 3.94 25.89 7.27
CA ASN A 134 5.28 26.40 6.98
C ASN A 134 6.36 25.31 7.10
N SER A 135 6.01 24.14 7.63
CA SER A 135 6.94 23.00 7.73
C SER A 135 6.86 22.10 6.50
N ALA A 136 8.00 21.51 6.12
CA ALA A 136 8.06 20.52 5.05
C ALA A 136 7.12 19.33 5.31
N HIS A 137 7.03 18.88 6.58
CA HIS A 137 6.08 17.86 7.00
C HIS A 137 4.63 18.25 6.68
N GLY A 138 4.21 19.48 7.02
CA GLY A 138 2.86 19.97 6.80
C GLY A 138 2.50 20.13 5.31
N ILE A 139 3.41 20.68 4.50
CA ILE A 139 3.20 20.85 3.06
C ILE A 139 3.05 19.49 2.37
N LEU A 140 4.01 18.57 2.61
CA LEU A 140 3.96 17.24 2.03
C LEU A 140 2.75 16.44 2.54
N GLY A 141 2.39 16.60 3.81
CA GLY A 141 1.19 15.98 4.39
C GLY A 141 -0.10 16.45 3.73
N LEU A 142 -0.20 17.74 3.39
CA LEU A 142 -1.34 18.30 2.67
C LEU A 142 -1.40 17.77 1.23
N ILE A 143 -0.26 17.74 0.54
CA ILE A 143 -0.16 17.16 -0.81
C ILE A 143 -0.57 15.68 -0.77
N ALA A 144 -0.08 14.89 0.19
CA ALA A 144 -0.46 13.50 0.38
C ALA A 144 -1.97 13.35 0.62
N MET A 145 -2.59 14.21 1.43
CA MET A 145 -4.03 14.18 1.68
C MET A 145 -4.84 14.41 0.40
N ILE A 146 -4.47 15.43 -0.39
CA ILE A 146 -5.13 15.74 -1.67
C ILE A 146 -4.96 14.55 -2.63
N LEU A 147 -3.73 14.06 -2.81
CA LEU A 147 -3.47 12.92 -3.67
C LEU A 147 -4.21 11.64 -3.23
N THR A 148 -4.37 11.43 -1.92
CA THR A 148 -5.17 10.33 -1.36
C THR A 148 -6.63 10.42 -1.77
N PHE A 149 -7.20 11.62 -1.69
CA PHE A 149 -8.58 11.86 -2.13
C PHE A 149 -8.75 11.59 -3.64
N LEU A 150 -7.84 12.10 -4.47
CA LEU A 150 -7.86 11.84 -5.92
C LEU A 150 -7.65 10.35 -6.23
N SER A 151 -6.73 9.68 -5.53
CA SER A 151 -6.45 8.25 -5.68
C SER A 151 -7.66 7.39 -5.32
N LEU A 152 -8.38 7.75 -4.26
CA LEU A 152 -9.60 7.07 -3.82
C LEU A 152 -10.70 7.17 -4.90
N ILE A 153 -10.93 8.37 -5.45
CA ILE A 153 -11.86 8.56 -6.57
C ILE A 153 -11.41 7.76 -7.78
N GLY A 154 -10.11 7.82 -8.14
CA GLY A 154 -9.54 7.06 -9.24
C GLY A 154 -9.70 5.55 -9.07
N GLY A 155 -9.60 5.04 -7.85
CA GLY A 155 -9.84 3.63 -7.52
C GLY A 155 -11.30 3.23 -7.73
N LEU A 156 -12.23 4.10 -7.32
CA LEU A 156 -13.67 3.90 -7.52
C LEU A 156 -14.03 3.92 -9.00
N VAL A 157 -13.52 4.92 -9.74
CA VAL A 157 -13.68 5.03 -11.20
C VAL A 157 -13.13 3.78 -11.89
N ASN A 158 -11.97 3.25 -11.47
CA ASN A 158 -11.41 2.03 -12.03
C ASN A 158 -12.31 0.80 -11.82
N VAL A 159 -13.01 0.70 -10.68
CA VAL A 159 -13.99 -0.38 -10.45
C VAL A 159 -15.17 -0.25 -11.41
N PHE A 160 -15.72 0.95 -11.61
CA PHE A 160 -16.82 1.19 -12.54
C PHE A 160 -16.41 1.02 -14.01
N ALA A 161 -15.24 1.53 -14.40
CA ALA A 161 -14.72 1.45 -15.77
C ALA A 161 -14.51 0.01 -16.22
N GLN A 162 -14.10 -0.88 -15.31
CA GLN A 162 -14.00 -2.31 -15.61
C GLN A 162 -15.35 -2.99 -15.77
N LYS A 163 -16.39 -2.57 -15.02
CA LYS A 163 -17.76 -3.04 -15.26
C LYS A 163 -18.31 -2.58 -16.61
N LEU A 164 -17.88 -1.41 -17.08
CA LEU A 164 -18.32 -0.80 -18.34
C LEU A 164 -17.39 -1.12 -19.54
N ASN A 165 -16.32 -1.91 -19.36
CA ASN A 165 -15.30 -2.23 -20.37
C ASN A 165 -14.67 -1.02 -21.10
N LYS A 166 -14.58 0.15 -20.45
CA LYS A 166 -13.97 1.36 -21.05
C LYS A 166 -12.54 1.58 -20.56
N PHE A 167 -11.57 1.61 -21.50
CA PHE A 167 -10.13 1.89 -21.28
C PHE A 167 -9.53 1.30 -19.98
N PRO A 168 -9.73 0.00 -19.68
CA PRO A 168 -9.41 -0.58 -18.37
C PRO A 168 -7.91 -0.57 -18.07
N VAL A 169 -7.04 -0.60 -19.08
CA VAL A 169 -5.58 -0.61 -18.89
C VAL A 169 -5.08 0.78 -18.46
N LEU A 170 -5.49 1.84 -19.17
CA LEU A 170 -5.04 3.21 -18.90
C LEU A 170 -5.49 3.65 -17.50
N ILE A 171 -6.77 3.51 -17.18
CA ILE A 171 -7.33 3.93 -15.88
C ILE A 171 -6.66 3.18 -14.73
N LYS A 172 -6.43 1.86 -14.89
CA LYS A 172 -5.75 1.04 -13.89
C LYS A 172 -4.30 1.44 -13.69
N SER A 173 -3.58 1.80 -14.75
CA SER A 173 -2.19 2.29 -14.68
C SER A 173 -2.11 3.68 -14.07
N CYS A 174 -3.01 4.60 -14.43
CA CYS A 174 -3.09 5.93 -13.81
C CYS A 174 -3.38 5.84 -12.31
N HIS A 175 -4.36 5.02 -11.89
CA HIS A 175 -4.65 4.82 -10.47
C HIS A 175 -3.45 4.22 -9.71
N ALA A 176 -2.77 3.23 -10.29
CA ALA A 176 -1.58 2.63 -9.68
C ALA A 176 -0.42 3.63 -9.55
N CYS A 177 -0.20 4.47 -10.57
CA CYS A 177 0.81 5.55 -10.52
C CYS A 177 0.46 6.58 -9.44
N LEU A 178 -0.78 7.10 -9.46
CA LEU A 178 -1.26 8.09 -8.51
C LEU A 178 -1.20 7.58 -7.06
N GLY A 179 -1.63 6.35 -6.82
CA GLY A 179 -1.53 5.71 -5.51
C GLY A 179 -0.08 5.52 -5.03
N SER A 180 0.84 5.19 -5.94
CA SER A 180 2.26 5.07 -5.62
C SER A 180 2.89 6.41 -5.24
N VAL A 181 2.62 7.46 -6.02
CA VAL A 181 3.09 8.83 -5.73
C VAL A 181 2.51 9.31 -4.40
N THR A 182 1.22 9.06 -4.15
CA THR A 182 0.56 9.40 -2.87
C THR A 182 1.33 8.79 -1.69
N LEU A 183 1.66 7.51 -1.77
CA LEU A 183 2.35 6.81 -0.69
C LEU A 183 3.78 7.34 -0.51
N ILE A 184 4.51 7.60 -1.61
CA ILE A 184 5.85 8.21 -1.55
C ILE A 184 5.81 9.55 -0.81
N VAL A 185 4.86 10.42 -1.17
CA VAL A 185 4.72 11.74 -0.53
C VAL A 185 4.34 11.59 0.95
N ALA A 186 3.49 10.62 1.30
CA ALA A 186 3.14 10.34 2.70
C ALA A 186 4.34 9.87 3.53
N PHE A 187 5.18 8.99 3.00
CA PHE A 187 6.42 8.55 3.67
C PHE A 187 7.43 9.69 3.79
N LEU A 188 7.58 10.53 2.76
CA LEU A 188 8.42 11.72 2.83
C LEU A 188 7.93 12.69 3.92
N SER A 189 6.62 12.93 4.00
CA SER A 189 6.02 13.71 5.09
C SER A 189 6.38 13.11 6.44
N LEU A 190 6.29 11.78 6.62
CA LEU A 190 6.66 11.12 7.88
C LEU A 190 8.16 11.27 8.22
N ILE A 191 9.05 11.16 7.23
CA ILE A 191 10.49 11.39 7.42
C ILE A 191 10.75 12.79 7.97
N PHE A 192 10.11 13.82 7.41
CA PHE A 192 10.19 15.18 7.95
C PHE A 192 9.52 15.32 9.33
N GLY A 193 8.51 14.50 9.62
CA GLY A 193 7.92 14.40 10.97
C GLY A 193 8.94 13.92 12.00
N PHE A 194 9.69 12.86 11.69
CA PHE A 194 10.77 12.35 12.55
C PHE A 194 11.99 13.28 12.62
N SER A 195 12.25 14.04 11.56
CA SER A 195 13.31 15.05 11.54
C SER A 195 12.93 16.35 12.26
N SER A 196 11.69 16.50 12.73
CA SER A 196 11.27 17.72 13.43
C SER A 196 11.94 17.85 14.79
N ASP A 197 12.20 19.09 15.21
CA ASP A 197 12.84 19.38 16.50
C ASP A 197 12.03 18.81 17.67
N ILE A 198 10.69 18.84 17.58
CA ILE A 198 9.81 18.28 18.61
C ILE A 198 10.06 16.78 18.78
N PHE A 199 10.20 16.05 17.68
CA PHE A 199 10.46 14.62 17.72
C PHE A 199 11.88 14.31 18.21
N ARG A 200 12.88 14.96 17.63
CA ARG A 200 14.30 14.78 17.96
C ARG A 200 14.59 15.08 19.43
N ASN A 201 14.03 16.16 19.96
CA ASN A 201 14.19 16.52 21.37
C ASN A 201 13.47 15.56 22.33
N SER A 202 12.47 14.80 21.85
CA SER A 202 11.71 13.87 22.69
C SER A 202 12.29 12.47 22.74
N ILE A 203 12.93 12.01 21.66
CA ILE A 203 13.37 10.61 21.49
C ILE A 203 14.90 10.46 21.34
N GLU A 204 15.64 11.57 21.29
CA GLU A 204 17.07 11.65 20.98
C GLU A 204 17.37 11.59 19.47
N GLU A 205 18.42 12.28 19.04
CA GLU A 205 18.79 12.41 17.62
C GLU A 205 19.16 11.08 16.97
N THR A 206 19.90 10.21 17.67
CA THR A 206 20.30 8.89 17.17
C THR A 206 19.08 8.02 16.84
N ASN A 207 18.09 7.99 17.73
CA ASN A 207 16.87 7.21 17.56
C ASN A 207 15.96 7.79 16.46
N SER A 208 15.92 9.12 16.31
CA SER A 208 15.27 9.79 15.17
C SER A 208 15.88 9.39 13.84
N ASN A 209 17.21 9.40 13.73
CA ASN A 209 17.92 8.99 12.51
C ASN A 209 17.64 7.52 12.15
N MET A 210 17.54 6.63 13.14
CA MET A 210 17.11 5.24 12.94
C MET A 210 15.67 5.14 12.42
N CYS A 211 14.72 5.90 12.98
CA CYS A 211 13.34 5.92 12.50
C CYS A 211 13.26 6.41 11.05
N ILE A 212 14.04 7.43 10.68
CA ILE A 212 14.14 7.92 9.31
C ILE A 212 14.70 6.84 8.38
N ALA A 213 15.81 6.21 8.75
CA ALA A 213 16.43 5.16 7.96
C ALA A 213 15.47 3.99 7.70
N PHE A 214 14.80 3.49 8.75
CA PHE A 214 13.79 2.44 8.61
C PHE A 214 12.63 2.86 7.72
N THR A 215 12.20 4.12 7.79
CA THR A 215 11.13 4.65 6.92
C THR A 215 11.55 4.67 5.45
N VAL A 216 12.79 5.05 5.15
CA VAL A 216 13.33 5.04 3.79
C VAL A 216 13.39 3.62 3.23
N PHE A 217 13.94 2.67 3.98
CA PHE A 217 14.02 1.27 3.54
C PHE A 217 12.63 0.63 3.39
N ALA A 218 11.70 0.93 4.31
CA ALA A 218 10.31 0.49 4.20
C ALA A 218 9.63 1.05 2.95
N LEU A 219 9.83 2.34 2.64
CA LEU A 219 9.28 2.97 1.44
C LEU A 219 9.74 2.24 0.17
N VAL A 220 11.06 2.02 0.05
CA VAL A 220 11.63 1.29 -1.10
C VAL A 220 10.97 -0.08 -1.22
N GLY A 221 10.89 -0.83 -0.11
CA GLY A 221 10.24 -2.13 -0.05
C GLY A 221 8.80 -2.16 -0.56
N VAL A 222 7.98 -1.20 -0.12
CA VAL A 222 6.55 -1.11 -0.51
C VAL A 222 6.39 -0.75 -1.99
N ILE A 223 7.27 0.11 -2.53
CA ILE A 223 7.15 0.64 -3.90
C ILE A 223 7.73 -0.30 -4.97
N ILE A 224 8.56 -1.28 -4.62
CA ILE A 224 9.08 -2.28 -5.57
C ILE A 224 7.95 -2.98 -6.34
N SER A 225 6.92 -3.47 -5.64
CA SER A 225 5.80 -4.20 -6.27
C SER A 225 5.02 -3.38 -7.30
N PRO A 226 4.52 -2.16 -6.99
CA PRO A 226 3.84 -1.34 -7.98
C PRO A 226 4.76 -0.91 -9.13
N CYS A 227 6.05 -0.65 -8.89
CA CYS A 227 7.01 -0.32 -9.94
C CYS A 227 7.20 -1.48 -10.94
N ILE A 228 7.43 -2.70 -10.47
CA ILE A 228 7.53 -3.89 -11.34
C ILE A 228 6.23 -4.07 -12.13
N THR A 229 5.09 -3.91 -11.47
CA THR A 229 3.78 -4.06 -12.11
C THR A 229 3.54 -3.00 -13.19
N LEU A 230 3.86 -1.74 -12.93
CA LEU A 230 3.72 -0.65 -13.90
C LEU A 230 4.67 -0.82 -15.07
N PHE A 231 5.95 -1.14 -14.81
CA PHE A 231 6.94 -1.41 -15.84
C PHE A 231 6.47 -2.55 -16.77
N SER A 232 6.02 -3.66 -16.21
CA SER A 232 5.52 -4.81 -16.97
C SER A 232 4.28 -4.51 -17.84
N ARG A 233 3.56 -3.41 -17.57
CA ARG A 233 2.39 -2.98 -18.36
C ARG A 233 2.71 -1.95 -19.43
N LEU A 234 3.77 -1.17 -19.25
CA LEU A 234 4.19 -0.14 -20.22
C LEU A 234 5.04 -0.73 -21.35
N PHE A 235 5.79 -1.80 -21.07
CA PHE A 235 6.70 -2.45 -22.01
C PHE A 235 6.16 -3.79 -22.56
N LYS A 236 4.84 -3.99 -22.52
CA LYS A 236 4.11 -5.07 -23.21
C LYS A 236 3.23 -4.45 -24.29
#